data_AF-A0A540LAZ4-F1
#
_entry.id   AF-A0A540LAZ4-F1
#
_cell.length_a   1.000
_cell.length_b   1.000
_cell.length_c   1.000
_cell.angle_alpha   90.00
_cell.angle_beta   90.00
_cell.angle_gamma   90.00
#
_symmetry.space_group_name_H-M   'P 1'
#
loop_
_entity.id
_entity.type
_entity.pdbx_description
1 polymer ?
#
loop_
_entity_poly.entity_id
_entity_poly.type
_entity_poly.pdbx_seq_one_letter_code
_entity_poly.pdbx_strand_id
1 'polypeptide(L)' 'MVRYSYSPPTHDALKIGSFSLLNKSSADKYETGEFDAGGYKWKLVLYPNGNKKKNAEGYISVYLEMVGAEGA' A
#
# COMPACT_ATOMS: atom_id res chain seq x y z
N MET A 1 25.87 -15.91 7.02
CA MET A 1 24.74 -16.13 7.94
C MET A 1 23.95 -14.84 8.04
N VAL A 2 22.80 -14.73 7.36
CA VAL A 2 21.96 -13.52 7.41
C VAL A 2 21.06 -13.62 8.64
N ARG A 3 21.19 -12.68 9.58
CA ARG A 3 20.31 -12.58 10.75
C ARG A 3 19.07 -11.78 10.34
N TYR A 4 17.93 -12.43 10.19
CA TYR A 4 16.66 -11.74 10.12
C TYR A 4 16.34 -11.20 11.52
N SER A 5 16.31 -9.87 11.70
CA SER A 5 15.71 -9.28 12.89
C SER A 5 14.19 -9.39 12.74
N TYR A 6 13.56 -10.26 13.54
CA TYR A 6 12.10 -10.37 13.58
C TYR A 6 11.54 -9.17 14.37
N SER A 7 11.62 -7.97 13.80
CA SER A 7 10.93 -6.80 14.31
C SER A 7 9.56 -6.72 13.60
N PRO A 8 8.44 -6.78 14.34
CA PRO A 8 7.14 -6.55 13.74
C PRO A 8 7.08 -5.15 13.11
N PRO A 9 6.23 -4.95 12.08
CA PRO A 9 5.98 -3.64 11.50
C PRO A 9 5.61 -2.64 12.59
N THR A 10 6.31 -1.51 12.64
CA THR A 10 6.16 -0.54 13.74
C THR A 10 4.82 0.21 13.70
N HIS A 11 4.18 0.32 12.53
CA HIS A 11 2.98 1.14 12.35
C HIS A 11 1.83 0.35 11.70
N ASP A 12 2.05 -0.18 10.49
CA ASP A 12 1.01 -0.92 9.77
C ASP A 12 1.60 -1.98 8.82
N ALA A 13 0.79 -2.97 8.45
CA ALA A 13 1.13 -3.99 7.46
C ALA A 13 -0.06 -4.39 6.58
N LEU A 14 0.10 -4.20 5.28
CA LEU A 14 -0.83 -4.69 4.27
C LEU A 14 -0.63 -6.19 4.03
N LYS A 15 -1.62 -7.01 4.40
CA LYS A 15 -1.67 -8.44 4.05
C LYS A 15 -2.70 -8.70 2.96
N ILE A 16 -2.24 -9.24 1.84
CA ILE A 16 -3.09 -9.62 0.71
C ILE A 16 -3.35 -11.13 0.76
N GLY A 17 -4.61 -11.53 0.94
CA GLY A 17 -4.99 -12.95 0.99
C GLY A 17 -4.93 -13.65 -0.37
N SER A 18 -5.38 -12.98 -1.44
CA SER A 18 -5.32 -13.52 -2.81
C SER A 18 -5.05 -12.42 -3.82
N PHE A 19 -3.79 -12.36 -4.28
CA PHE A 19 -3.38 -11.37 -5.26
C PHE A 19 -4.03 -11.63 -6.63
N SER A 20 -4.19 -12.89 -7.02
CA SER A 20 -4.79 -13.25 -8.31
C SER A 20 -6.24 -12.76 -8.45
N LEU A 21 -7.01 -12.71 -7.35
CA LEU A 21 -8.37 -12.16 -7.35
C LEU A 21 -8.36 -10.64 -7.44
N LEU A 22 -7.49 -9.97 -6.67
CA LEU A 22 -7.31 -8.51 -6.77
C LEU A 22 -6.90 -8.10 -8.19
N ASN A 23 -6.01 -8.87 -8.81
CA ASN A 23 -5.51 -8.59 -10.16
C ASN A 23 -6.57 -8.74 -11.25
N LYS A 24 -7.56 -9.61 -11.04
CA LYS A 24 -8.67 -9.85 -11.97
C LYS A 24 -9.89 -8.97 -11.70
N SER A 25 -9.89 -8.22 -10.59
CA SER A 25 -11.01 -7.35 -10.25
C SER A 25 -11.13 -6.20 -11.26
N SER A 26 -12.34 -5.67 -11.44
CA SER A 26 -12.58 -4.49 -12.28
C SER A 26 -12.07 -3.19 -11.66
N ALA A 27 -11.73 -3.19 -10.37
CA ALA A 27 -11.14 -2.02 -9.71
C ALA A 27 -9.68 -1.85 -10.15
N ASP A 28 -9.34 -0.67 -10.66
CA ASP A 28 -7.97 -0.33 -11.07
C ASP A 28 -6.98 -0.25 -9.88
N LYS A 29 -7.48 -0.06 -8.65
CA LYS A 29 -6.67 0.05 -7.44
C LYS A 29 -7.37 -0.52 -6.20
N TYR A 30 -6.57 -0.85 -5.19
CA TYR A 30 -6.98 -1.20 -3.84
C TYR A 30 -6.36 -0.20 -2.86
N GLU A 31 -7.14 0.30 -1.90
CA GLU A 31 -6.68 1.22 -0.86
C GLU A 31 -6.81 0.55 0.50
N THR A 32 -5.82 0.75 1.37
CA THR A 32 -5.90 0.32 2.76
C THR A 32 -6.76 1.28 3.57
N GLY A 33 -7.07 0.86 4.81
CA GLY A 33 -7.47 1.83 5.83
C GLY A 33 -6.37 2.85 6.10
N GLU A 34 -6.76 3.92 6.80
CA GLU A 34 -5.84 4.96 7.25
C GLU A 34 -5.07 4.49 8.49
N PHE A 35 -3.80 4.87 8.59
CA PHE A 35 -2.95 4.61 9.74
C PHE A 35 -2.07 5.81 10.07
N ASP A 36 -1.74 5.96 11.35
CA ASP A 36 -0.93 7.06 11.84
C ASP A 36 0.54 6.68 11.89
N ALA A 37 1.39 7.52 11.31
CA ALA A 37 2.84 7.36 11.38
C ALA A 37 3.54 8.73 11.26
N GLY A 38 4.49 8.99 12.16
CA GLY A 38 5.28 10.22 12.12
C GLY A 38 4.45 11.52 12.24
N GLY A 39 3.29 11.49 12.90
CA GLY A 39 2.42 12.67 13.07
C GLY A 39 1.50 12.97 11.88
N TYR A 40 1.42 12.06 10.92
CA TYR A 40 0.53 12.18 9.77
C TYR A 40 -0.32 10.92 9.64
N LYS A 41 -1.47 11.11 9.01
CA LYS A 41 -2.40 10.07 8.63
C LYS A 41 -2.12 9.64 7.20
N TRP A 42 -1.85 8.36 7.01
CA TRP A 42 -1.43 7.77 5.74
C TRP A 42 -2.40 6.68 5.30
N LYS A 43 -2.36 6.36 4.00
CA LYS A 43 -2.91 5.12 3.45
C LYS A 43 -2.00 4.57 2.36
N LEU A 44 -2.05 3.27 2.13
CA LEU A 44 -1.38 2.63 1.00
C LEU A 44 -2.35 2.47 -0.17
N VAL A 45 -1.88 2.81 -1.37
CA VAL A 45 -2.61 2.65 -2.63
C VAL A 45 -1.88 1.65 -3.51
N LEU A 46 -2.50 0.51 -3.75
CA LEU A 46 -1.99 -0.58 -4.56
C LEU A 46 -2.69 -0.61 -5.92
N TYR A 47 -1.92 -0.65 -7.00
CA TYR A 47 -2.39 -0.93 -8.35
C TYR A 47 -1.87 -2.31 -8.78
N PRO A 48 -2.71 -3.36 -8.75
CA PRO A 48 -2.27 -4.74 -9.05
C PRO A 48 -1.70 -4.89 -10.48
N ASN A 49 -2.31 -4.21 -11.46
CA ASN A 49 -1.89 -4.21 -12.87
C ASN A 49 -1.07 -2.96 -13.26
N GLY A 50 -0.64 -2.18 -12.27
CA GLY A 50 0.13 -0.97 -12.48
C GLY A 50 -0.70 0.29 -12.66
N ASN A 51 -0.08 1.43 -12.38
CA ASN A 51 -0.73 2.72 -12.48
C ASN A 51 -0.64 3.28 -13.91
N LYS A 52 -1.72 3.14 -14.67
CA LYS A 52 -1.88 3.66 -16.04
C LYS A 52 -1.55 5.15 -16.15
N LYS A 53 -1.94 5.96 -15.15
CA LYS A 53 -1.68 7.41 -15.13
C LYS A 53 -0.20 7.77 -14.99
N LYS A 54 0.64 6.80 -14.63
CA LYS A 54 2.09 6.95 -14.45
C LYS A 54 2.87 6.09 -15.45
N ASN A 55 2.21 5.55 -16.48
CA ASN A 55 2.82 4.66 -17.48
C ASN A 55 3.55 3.46 -16.85
N ALA A 56 3.04 2.94 -15.72
CA ALA A 56 3.63 1.84 -14.97
C ALA A 56 2.90 0.51 -15.20
N GLU A 57 2.24 0.37 -16.35
CA GLU A 57 1.46 -0.81 -16.72
C GLU A 57 2.36 -2.05 -16.84
N GLY A 58 1.82 -3.22 -16.48
CA GLY A 58 2.55 -4.50 -16.51
C GLY A 58 3.39 -4.79 -15.26
N TYR A 59 3.43 -3.86 -14.30
CA TYR A 59 4.10 -4.03 -13.00
C TYR A 59 3.16 -3.70 -11.85
N ILE A 60 3.40 -4.28 -10.69
CA ILE A 60 2.70 -3.88 -9.47
C ILE A 60 3.19 -2.48 -9.08
N SER A 61 2.26 -1.54 -8.87
CA SER A 61 2.61 -0.21 -8.34
C SER A 61 2.03 -0.03 -6.94
N VAL A 62 2.83 0.50 -6.01
CA VAL A 62 2.43 0.79 -4.63
C VAL A 62 2.80 2.22 -4.31
N TYR A 63 1.88 2.96 -3.69
CA TYR A 63 2.07 4.34 -3.27
C TYR A 63 1.71 4.52 -1.81
N LEU A 64 2.41 5.44 -1.14
CA LEU A 64 2.04 5.95 0.16
C LEU A 64 1.39 7.33 -0.05
N GLU A 65 0.14 7.47 0.37
CA GLU A 65 -0.64 8.70 0.21
C GLU A 65 -0.90 9.33 1.59
N MET A 66 -0.57 10.62 1.73
CA MET A 66 -0.88 11.39 2.93
C MET A 66 -2.33 11.85 2.85
N VAL A 67 -3.12 11.50 3.86
CA VAL A 67 -4.53 11.89 3.97
C VAL A 67 -4.64 13.26 4.65
N GLY A 68 -3.80 13.51 5.64
CA GLY A 68 -3.75 14.78 6.37
C GLY A 68 -2.76 14.75 7.52
N ALA A 69 -2.58 15.90 8.15
CA ALA A 69 -1.87 16.01 9.43
C ALA A 69 -2.89 15.92 10.57
N GLU A 70 -2.52 15.28 11.68
CA GLU A 70 -3.28 15.45 12.92
C GLU A 70 -2.91 16.80 13.55
N GLY A 71 -3.88 17.71 13.64
CA GLY A 71 -3.74 18.97 14.38
C GLY A 71 -3.33 20.20 13.56
N ALA A 72 -4.08 20.52 12.49
CA ALA A 72 -4.16 21.88 11.97
C ALA A 72 -5.49 22.53 12.39
#